data_AF-A0ABD6AUI6-F1
#
_entry.id   AF-A0ABD6AUI6-F1
#
_cell.length_a   1.000
_cell.length_b   1.000
_cell.length_c   1.000
_cell.angle_alpha   90.00
_cell.angle_beta   90.00
_cell.angle_gamma   90.00
#
_symmetry.space_group_name_H-M   'P 1'
#
loop_
_entity.id
_entity.type
_entity.pdbx_description
1 polymer ?
#
loop_
_entity_poly.entity_id
_entity_poly.type
_entity_poly.pdbx_seq_one_letter_code
_entity_poly.pdbx_strand_id
1 'polypeptide(L)' 'MNFEVTPDMFESGGKPDETTYCSPWLLATLKPQQFEFKVGTLTKEFTDQIAREAAEYIEY' A
#
# COMPACT_ATOMS: atom_id res chain seq x y z
N MET A 1 -5.58 6.17 10.53
CA MET A 1 -5.44 7.26 9.53
C MET A 1 -5.06 6.67 8.17
N ASN A 2 -5.33 7.36 7.04
CA ASN A 2 -4.85 6.97 5.71
C ASN A 2 -3.55 7.72 5.39
N PHE A 3 -2.63 7.10 4.64
CA PHE A 3 -1.34 7.69 4.30
C PHE A 3 -1.31 8.13 2.84
N GLU A 4 -0.94 9.38 2.58
CA GLU A 4 -0.71 9.86 1.22
C GLU A 4 0.48 9.11 0.60
N VAL A 5 0.32 8.66 -0.64
CA VAL A 5 1.35 7.91 -1.38
C VAL A 5 2.08 8.87 -2.30
N THR A 6 3.33 9.18 -1.95
CA THR A 6 4.15 10.14 -2.67
C THR A 6 5.12 9.45 -3.65
N PRO A 7 5.62 10.17 -4.69
CA PRO A 7 6.54 9.62 -5.69
C PRO A 7 7.78 8.90 -5.17
N ASP A 8 8.33 9.33 -4.03
CA ASP A 8 9.51 8.77 -3.37
C ASP A 8 9.24 7.44 -2.67
N MET A 9 7.98 7.08 -2.45
CA MET A 9 7.57 5.80 -1.88
C MET A 9 7.48 4.69 -2.93
N PHE A 10 7.87 4.93 -4.19
CA PHE A 10 7.89 3.94 -5.27
C PHE A 10 9.32 3.54 -5.65
N GLU A 11 9.59 2.24 -5.67
CA GLU A 11 10.82 1.65 -6.22
C GLU A 11 10.76 1.52 -7.75
N SER A 12 9.58 1.23 -8.29
CA SER A 12 9.36 1.02 -9.73
C SER A 12 7.90 1.15 -10.13
N GLY A 13 7.65 1.31 -11.44
CA GLY A 13 6.30 1.35 -12.03
C GLY A 13 5.76 2.75 -12.28
N GLY A 14 4.46 2.81 -12.58
CA GLY A 14 3.74 4.06 -12.82
C GLY A 14 3.44 4.77 -11.51
N LYS A 15 3.86 6.03 -11.41
CA LYS A 15 3.51 6.90 -10.28
C LYS A 15 2.12 7.50 -10.54
N PRO A 16 1.25 7.62 -9.53
CA PRO A 16 -0.05 8.25 -9.69
C PRO A 16 0.11 9.71 -10.14
N ASP A 17 -0.69 10.12 -11.12
CA ASP A 17 -0.78 11.53 -11.54
C ASP A 17 -1.72 12.34 -10.64
N GLU A 18 -2.47 11.66 -9.76
CA GLU A 18 -3.42 12.24 -8.81
C GLU A 18 -3.05 11.85 -7.38
N THR A 19 -3.37 12.72 -6.42
CA THR A 19 -3.18 12.45 -5.00
C THR A 19 -3.92 11.19 -4.59
N THR A 20 -3.16 10.18 -4.14
CA THR A 20 -3.67 8.85 -3.79
C THR A 20 -3.28 8.51 -2.36
N TYR A 21 -4.09 7.68 -1.71
CA TYR A 21 -3.88 7.27 -0.32
C TYR A 21 -3.85 5.75 -0.18
N CYS A 22 -3.00 5.25 0.71
CA CYS A 22 -2.99 3.87 1.17
C CYS A 22 -3.62 3.81 2.57
N SER A 23 -4.64 2.95 2.74
CA SER A 23 -5.27 2.73 4.03
C SER A 23 -4.71 1.46 4.68
N PRO A 24 -4.10 1.54 5.87
CA PRO A 24 -3.69 0.34 6.60
C PRO A 24 -4.89 -0.45 7.15
N TRP A 25 -6.09 0.15 7.17
CA TRP A 25 -7.31 -0.46 7.73
C TRP A 25 -8.13 -1.23 6.69
N LEU A 26 -7.77 -1.15 5.39
CA LEU A 26 -8.44 -1.87 4.32
C LEU A 26 -7.56 -3.04 3.86
N LEU A 27 -7.49 -4.07 4.70
CA LEU A 27 -6.82 -5.33 4.37
C LEU A 27 -7.82 -6.34 3.82
N ALA A 28 -7.50 -6.96 2.69
CA ALA A 28 -8.31 -8.00 2.07
C ALA A 28 -7.44 -9.19 1.69
N THR A 29 -7.97 -10.40 1.91
CA THR A 29 -7.42 -11.61 1.30
C THR A 29 -7.99 -11.75 -0.10
N LEU A 30 -7.12 -11.71 -1.11
CA LEU A 30 -7.50 -11.80 -2.52
C LEU A 30 -6.89 -13.05 -3.15
N LYS A 31 -7.61 -13.66 -4.10
CA LYS A 31 -7.08 -14.81 -4.84
C LYS A 31 -6.05 -14.32 -5.87
N PRO A 32 -4.92 -15.04 -6.07
CA PRO A 32 -3.90 -14.63 -7.04
C PRO A 32 -4.45 -14.37 -8.44
N GLN A 33 -5.48 -15.11 -8.86
CA GLN A 33 -6.13 -14.96 -10.18
C GLN A 33 -6.92 -13.64 -10.33
N GLN A 34 -7.14 -12.89 -9.26
CA GLN A 34 -7.81 -11.58 -9.32
C GLN A 34 -6.83 -10.44 -9.66
N PHE A 35 -5.53 -10.70 -9.71
CA PHE A 35 -4.53 -9.73 -10.11
C PHE A 35 -4.17 -9.92 -11.58
N GLU A 36 -4.54 -8.95 -12.42
CA GLU A 36 -4.25 -9.03 -13.86
C GLU A 36 -2.90 -8.40 -14.20
N PHE A 37 -2.52 -7.26 -13.58
CA PHE A 37 -1.31 -6.52 -13.93
C PHE A 37 -0.65 -5.86 -12.72
N LYS A 38 0.67 -6.01 -12.60
CA LYS A 38 1.48 -5.27 -11.63
C LYS A 38 1.70 -3.84 -12.14
N VAL A 39 1.23 -2.84 -11.38
CA VAL A 39 1.35 -1.42 -11.74
C VAL A 39 2.65 -0.78 -11.22
N GLY A 40 3.15 -1.26 -10.08
CA GLY A 40 4.38 -0.76 -9.48
C GLY A 40 4.81 -1.53 -8.24
N THR A 41 5.88 -1.04 -7.61
CA THR A 41 6.41 -1.55 -6.35
C THR A 41 6.65 -0.38 -5.42
N LEU A 42 6.12 -0.46 -4.20
CA LEU A 42 6.37 0.53 -3.16
C LEU A 42 7.64 0.17 -2.38
N THR A 43 8.25 1.16 -1.75
CA THR A 43 9.45 0.97 -0.93
C THR A 43 9.18 0.11 0.27
N LYS A 44 10.20 -0.64 0.69
CA LYS A 44 10.12 -1.46 1.89
C LYS A 44 9.73 -0.62 3.10
N GLU A 45 10.35 0.54 3.29
CA GLU A 45 10.09 1.45 4.41
C GLU A 45 8.62 1.82 4.52
N PHE A 46 7.98 2.16 3.39
CA PHE A 46 6.56 2.50 3.37
C PHE A 46 5.69 1.28 3.66
N THR A 47 5.99 0.12 3.05
CA THR A 47 5.21 -1.10 3.29
C THR A 47 5.33 -1.61 4.74
N ASP A 48 6.50 -1.48 5.38
CA ASP A 48 6.71 -1.82 6.79
C ASP A 48 5.89 -0.89 7.70
N GLN A 49 5.82 0.40 7.38
CA GLN A 49 4.96 1.35 8.09
C GLN A 49 3.49 0.94 8.00
N ILE A 50 2.98 0.68 6.79
CA ILE A 50 1.58 0.25 6.60
C ILE A 50 1.29 -1.04 7.36
N ALA A 51 2.20 -2.02 7.32
CA ALA A 51 2.05 -3.29 8.04
C ALA A 51 1.98 -3.08 9.56
N ARG A 52 2.82 -2.21 10.13
CA ARG A 52 2.81 -1.89 11.56
C ARG A 52 1.48 -1.24 11.98
N GLU A 53 1.04 -0.24 11.24
CA GLU A 53 -0.22 0.47 11.51
C GLU A 53 -1.43 -0.48 11.39
N ALA A 54 -1.40 -1.39 10.41
CA ALA A 54 -2.46 -2.36 10.24
C ALA A 54 -2.50 -3.41 11.35
N ALA A 55 -1.34 -3.78 11.93
CA ALA A 55 -1.27 -4.71 13.05
C ALA A 55 -1.96 -4.16 14.31
N GLU A 56 -1.92 -2.84 14.54
CA GLU A 56 -2.64 -2.20 15.64
C GLU A 56 -4.14 -2.48 15.60
N TYR A 57 -4.73 -2.77 14.42
CA TYR A 57 -6.14 -3.13 14.30
C TYR A 57 -6.49 -4.48 14.95
N ILE A 58 -5.53 -5.42 14.97
CA ILE A 58 -5.75 -6.79 15.46
C ILE A 58 -5.50 -6.88 16.98
N GLU A 59 -4.70 -5.97 17.52
CA GLU A 59 -4.30 -5.96 18.94
C GLU A 59 -5.27 -5.18 19.86
N TYR A 60 -6.35 -4.63 19.31
CA TYR A 60 -7.47 -3.98 20.04
C TYR A 60 -8.75 -4.82 20.00
#